data_AF-A0A7X7G6P4-F1
#
_entry.id   AF-A0A7X7G6P4-F1
#
_cell.length_a   1.000
_cell.length_b   1.000
_cell.length_c   1.000
_cell.angle_alpha   90.00
_cell.angle_beta   90.00
_cell.angle_gamma   90.00
#
_symmetry.space_group_name_H-M   'P 1'
#
loop_
_entity.id
_entity.type
_entity.pdbx_description
1 polymer ?
#
loop_
_entity_poly.entity_id
_entity_poly.type
_entity_poly.pdbx_seq_one_letter_code
_entity_poly.pdbx_strand_id
1 'polypeptide(L)'
;MNHVRKDGVPVDLTDPLDRLRFPVDPWRLTETTFDASDLGRTETLFAVANGYLGLRGNLEEGRDWHNHGTFINGFHETWPIHHAEMAYGLAQVGQTIVNVPDAKVMRLYVDDEPLLLSVADLASYERTLDFRDGVLYRNLVWRTPSGNRVHVRTRRMASFTQRHLAVMTYEVTVLDRPTPVVISSQIINRTEGLDEYRSRPTLPNGMVDPRRAELPVERVLEPVTHWCDESRAVLSYRCANSGMTLAVAADHTIETENVVETLYQAEEHVAKQVFRVRAEPGRTIRVTKVVSYHTSRSIPAGELVDRCRRTLDRVREDGVEEQFREQRAWLDEFWARSDVEIEGRPELQQAVRWNLFQVAQAGARAEGAGVAAKGLTGSGYGGHYFWDTEIYVVPFFTYTTPQVARNLLRFRRTMLPAAEERARVLTQHGALFPWRTING
;
A
#
# COMPACT_ATOMS: atom_id res chain seq x y z
N MET A 1 34.17 18.92 -7.95
CA MET A 1 33.45 20.12 -8.44
C MET A 1 32.24 20.30 -7.56
N ASN A 2 32.24 21.33 -6.72
CA ASN A 2 31.21 21.55 -5.70
C ASN A 2 29.88 21.89 -6.36
N HIS A 3 28.85 21.10 -6.10
CA HIS A 3 27.48 21.36 -6.54
C HIS A 3 26.90 22.52 -5.71
N VAL A 4 26.91 23.71 -6.27
CA VAL A 4 26.30 24.92 -5.71
C VAL A 4 24.93 25.10 -6.38
N ARG A 5 23.86 25.28 -5.59
CA ARG A 5 22.57 25.76 -6.11
C ARG A 5 22.74 27.17 -6.68
N LYS A 6 21.91 27.56 -7.66
CA LYS A 6 21.99 28.87 -8.36
C LYS A 6 21.95 30.11 -7.46
N ASP A 7 21.63 29.97 -6.17
CA ASP A 7 21.52 31.00 -5.15
C ASP A 7 22.76 31.15 -4.25
N GLY A 8 23.84 30.38 -4.48
CA GLY A 8 25.09 30.54 -3.73
C GLY A 8 25.03 30.06 -2.27
N VAL A 9 23.93 29.42 -1.87
CA VAL A 9 23.83 28.74 -0.58
C VAL A 9 24.57 27.40 -0.70
N PRO A 10 25.57 27.12 0.17
CA PRO A 10 26.16 25.79 0.25
C PRO A 10 25.03 24.76 0.40
N VAL A 11 25.04 23.70 -0.41
CA VAL A 11 24.14 22.57 -0.13
C VAL A 11 24.60 22.03 1.22
N ASP A 12 23.83 22.32 2.25
CA ASP A 12 24.02 21.71 3.54
C ASP A 12 23.83 20.21 3.34
N LEU A 13 24.96 19.49 3.37
CA LEU A 13 25.01 18.03 3.30
C LEU A 13 24.69 17.43 4.68
N THR A 14 24.09 18.20 5.59
CA THR A 14 23.48 17.65 6.79
C THR A 14 22.49 16.58 6.40
N ASP A 15 22.55 15.51 7.16
CA ASP A 15 21.61 14.41 7.02
C ASP A 15 20.18 14.93 7.16
N PRO A 16 19.31 14.78 6.14
CA PRO A 16 17.97 15.33 6.18
C PRO A 16 17.06 14.57 7.16
N LEU A 17 17.52 13.44 7.70
CA LEU A 17 16.81 12.65 8.70
C LEU A 17 17.30 13.03 10.11
N ASP A 18 16.33 13.24 11.01
CA ASP A 18 16.60 13.24 12.44
C ASP A 18 17.10 11.84 12.84
N ARG A 19 18.41 11.71 13.09
CA ARG A 19 19.03 10.42 13.42
C ARG A 19 18.73 9.89 14.82
N LEU A 20 18.11 10.70 15.69
CA LEU A 20 17.56 10.20 16.95
C LEU A 20 16.25 9.44 16.72
N ARG A 21 15.40 9.95 15.81
CA ARG A 21 14.14 9.31 15.39
C ARG A 21 14.34 8.22 14.34
N PHE A 22 15.26 8.43 13.40
CA PHE A 22 15.57 7.54 12.28
C PHE A 22 17.04 7.07 12.32
N PRO A 23 17.40 6.18 13.25
CA PRO A 23 18.77 5.72 13.40
C PRO A 23 19.31 5.07 12.11
N VAL A 24 20.63 5.14 11.96
CA VAL A 24 21.31 4.57 10.79
C VAL A 24 21.37 3.05 10.94
N ASP A 25 20.70 2.34 10.05
CA ASP A 25 20.85 0.90 9.85
C ASP A 25 20.93 0.66 8.34
N PRO A 26 22.04 0.10 7.81
CA PRO A 26 22.23 -0.14 6.39
C PRO A 26 21.13 -0.94 5.69
N TRP A 27 20.29 -1.67 6.42
CA TRP A 27 19.29 -2.58 5.88
C TRP A 27 17.88 -2.33 6.40
N ARG A 28 17.70 -1.32 7.24
CA ARG A 28 16.41 -1.00 7.84
C ARG A 28 16.17 0.49 7.81
N LEU A 29 14.94 0.88 7.54
CA LEU A 29 14.45 2.19 7.92
C LEU A 29 13.63 2.01 9.21
N THR A 30 14.11 2.57 10.31
CA THR A 30 13.44 2.47 11.62
C THR A 30 13.01 3.85 12.08
N GLU A 31 11.81 3.95 12.63
CA GLU A 31 11.28 5.10 13.35
C GLU A 31 11.13 4.71 14.83
N THR A 32 11.92 5.32 15.72
CA THR A 32 11.96 5.02 17.16
C THR A 32 10.99 5.89 17.98
N THR A 33 10.48 6.97 17.40
CA THR A 33 9.49 7.84 18.02
C THR A 33 8.41 8.23 17.03
N PHE A 34 7.15 8.14 17.48
CA PHE A 34 6.00 8.54 16.68
C PHE A 34 5.87 10.07 16.69
N ASP A 35 5.65 10.66 15.51
CA ASP A 35 5.27 12.07 15.36
C ASP A 35 4.20 12.19 14.27
N ALA A 36 3.11 12.88 14.60
CA ALA A 36 1.99 13.09 13.71
C ALA A 36 2.24 14.22 12.67
N SER A 37 3.28 15.03 12.86
CA SER A 37 3.56 16.21 12.04
C SER A 37 3.94 15.88 10.59
N ASP A 38 4.52 14.70 10.34
CA ASP A 38 5.02 14.28 9.04
C ASP A 38 4.44 12.97 8.52
N LEU A 39 3.23 12.60 8.97
CA LEU A 39 2.53 11.37 8.58
C LEU A 39 2.52 11.13 7.06
N GLY A 40 2.26 12.16 6.24
CA GLY A 40 2.23 11.99 4.78
C GLY A 40 3.55 11.49 4.19
N ARG A 41 4.68 11.91 4.78
CA ARG A 41 6.03 11.47 4.43
C ARG A 41 6.28 10.05 4.93
N THR A 42 6.04 9.77 6.21
CA THR A 42 6.34 8.44 6.78
C THR A 42 5.44 7.34 6.20
N GLU A 43 4.17 7.63 5.92
CA GLU A 43 3.28 6.73 5.17
C GLU A 43 3.81 6.36 3.78
N THR A 44 4.59 7.24 3.14
CA THR A 44 5.24 6.94 1.85
C THR A 44 6.50 6.11 2.07
N LEU A 45 7.34 6.48 3.04
CA LEU A 45 8.62 5.83 3.33
C LEU A 45 8.48 4.39 3.80
N PHE A 46 7.43 4.09 4.58
CA PHE A 46 7.12 2.78 5.15
C PHE A 46 6.08 1.98 4.34
N ALA A 47 5.80 2.38 3.09
CA ALA A 47 4.89 1.63 2.23
C ALA A 47 5.47 0.27 1.85
N VAL A 48 4.60 -0.75 1.81
CA VAL A 48 4.93 -2.08 1.28
C VAL A 48 4.18 -2.34 -0.03
N ALA A 49 4.87 -2.80 -1.05
CA ALA A 49 4.30 -3.05 -2.38
C ALA A 49 5.11 -4.11 -3.13
N ASN A 50 4.49 -4.76 -4.12
CA ASN A 50 5.13 -5.79 -4.93
C ASN A 50 5.11 -5.49 -6.44
N GLY A 51 4.59 -4.33 -6.87
CA GLY A 51 4.43 -3.92 -8.27
C GLY A 51 3.04 -4.17 -8.85
N TYR A 52 2.24 -5.00 -8.18
CA TYR A 52 0.80 -5.16 -8.45
C TYR A 52 -0.06 -4.52 -7.36
N LEU A 53 0.21 -4.83 -6.10
CA LEU A 53 -0.47 -4.32 -4.92
C LEU A 53 0.48 -3.38 -4.17
N GLY A 54 -0.03 -2.23 -3.72
CA GLY A 54 0.68 -1.34 -2.83
C GLY A 54 -0.19 -0.89 -1.66
N LEU A 55 0.44 -0.92 -0.47
CA LEU A 55 -0.13 -0.56 0.81
C LEU A 55 0.71 0.58 1.37
N ARG A 56 0.14 1.78 1.50
CA ARG A 56 0.81 2.88 2.20
C ARG A 56 1.14 2.45 3.63
N GLY A 57 2.24 3.00 4.16
CA GLY A 57 2.75 2.80 5.52
C GLY A 57 1.84 3.39 6.61
N ASN A 58 0.52 3.42 6.40
CA ASN A 58 -0.45 3.81 7.42
C ASN A 58 -0.38 2.83 8.60
N LEU A 59 -0.73 3.35 9.77
CA LEU A 59 -0.89 2.59 11.00
C LEU A 59 -2.09 1.64 10.87
N GLU A 60 -1.98 0.48 11.49
CA GLU A 60 -2.94 -0.62 11.40
C GLU A 60 -4.30 -0.23 11.98
N GLU A 61 -4.35 0.61 13.01
CA GLU A 61 -5.62 1.07 13.62
C GLU A 61 -6.39 2.01 12.68
N GLY A 62 -5.72 2.62 11.70
CA GLY A 62 -6.31 3.44 10.65
C GLY A 62 -6.90 4.78 11.11
N ARG A 63 -6.65 5.20 12.37
CA ARG A 63 -7.21 6.44 12.95
C ARG A 63 -6.34 7.68 12.72
N ASP A 64 -5.03 7.55 12.92
CA ASP A 64 -4.05 8.60 12.62
C ASP A 64 -3.51 8.41 11.20
N TRP A 65 -3.78 9.38 10.32
CA TRP A 65 -3.38 9.33 8.92
C TRP A 65 -3.33 10.72 8.28
N HIS A 66 -2.52 10.86 7.23
CA HIS A 66 -2.52 12.01 6.33
C HIS A 66 -3.13 11.65 4.96
N ASN A 67 -2.74 10.52 4.38
CA ASN A 67 -3.45 9.92 3.24
C ASN A 67 -3.53 8.40 3.40
N HIS A 68 -4.74 7.85 3.42
CA HIS A 68 -4.95 6.43 3.19
C HIS A 68 -4.58 6.06 1.76
N GLY A 69 -3.99 4.88 1.57
CA GLY A 69 -3.73 4.37 0.23
C GLY A 69 -3.57 2.86 0.19
N THR A 70 -4.43 2.25 -0.62
CA THR A 70 -4.33 0.87 -1.07
C THR A 70 -4.56 0.91 -2.58
N PHE A 71 -3.59 0.47 -3.36
CA PHE A 71 -3.58 0.64 -4.80
C PHE A 71 -3.33 -0.67 -5.53
N ILE A 72 -4.06 -0.89 -6.62
CA ILE A 72 -3.80 -1.98 -7.57
C ILE A 72 -3.31 -1.38 -8.89
N ASN A 73 -2.15 -1.82 -9.35
CA ASN A 73 -1.50 -1.27 -10.54
C ASN A 73 -2.41 -1.43 -11.77
N GLY A 74 -2.65 -0.32 -12.46
CA GLY A 74 -3.49 -0.28 -13.65
C GLY A 74 -5.00 -0.32 -13.39
N PHE A 75 -5.47 -0.46 -12.14
CA PHE A 75 -6.89 -0.34 -11.80
C PHE A 75 -7.27 1.13 -11.63
N HIS A 76 -8.09 1.65 -12.55
CA HIS A 76 -8.32 3.08 -12.68
C HIS A 76 -9.77 3.38 -13.04
N GLU A 77 -10.17 4.60 -12.72
CA GLU A 77 -11.41 5.19 -13.18
C GLU A 77 -11.13 6.19 -14.31
N THR A 78 -12.15 6.44 -15.12
CA THR A 78 -12.13 7.35 -16.26
C THR A 78 -13.22 8.42 -16.14
N TRP A 79 -12.98 9.59 -16.73
CA TRP A 79 -13.98 10.66 -16.84
C TRP A 79 -13.72 11.51 -18.08
N PRO A 80 -14.74 12.18 -18.64
CA PRO A 80 -14.53 13.14 -19.72
C PRO A 80 -13.74 14.36 -19.22
N ILE A 81 -12.72 14.78 -19.97
CA ILE A 81 -11.97 16.01 -19.70
C ILE A 81 -12.72 17.19 -20.30
N HIS A 82 -13.07 18.16 -19.46
CA HIS A 82 -13.63 19.44 -19.90
C HIS A 82 -12.51 20.46 -20.05
N HIS A 83 -12.20 20.84 -21.28
CA HIS A 83 -11.28 21.94 -21.58
C HIS A 83 -12.05 23.25 -21.65
N ALA A 84 -11.47 24.35 -21.16
CA ALA A 84 -12.07 25.68 -21.27
C ALA A 84 -12.24 26.11 -22.74
N GLU A 85 -11.30 25.72 -23.59
CA GLU A 85 -11.37 25.84 -25.04
C GLU A 85 -11.07 24.48 -25.68
N MET A 86 -11.96 24.03 -26.55
CA MET A 86 -11.80 22.75 -27.25
C MET A 86 -10.95 22.93 -28.51
N ALA A 87 -9.86 22.17 -28.61
CA ALA A 87 -9.05 22.05 -29.81
C ALA A 87 -8.96 20.59 -30.27
N TYR A 88 -8.85 20.38 -31.58
CA TYR A 88 -8.64 19.06 -32.15
C TYR A 88 -7.34 18.45 -31.63
N GLY A 89 -7.38 17.16 -31.28
CA GLY A 89 -6.22 16.43 -30.76
C GLY A 89 -5.97 16.58 -29.26
N LEU A 90 -6.74 17.39 -28.52
CA LEU A 90 -6.69 17.36 -27.05
C LEU A 90 -7.22 16.02 -26.50
N ALA A 91 -6.66 15.60 -25.37
CA ALA A 91 -7.12 14.39 -24.69
C ALA A 91 -8.55 14.58 -24.18
N GLN A 92 -9.43 13.63 -24.46
CA GLN A 92 -10.85 13.73 -24.11
C GLN A 92 -11.21 12.95 -22.85
N VAL A 93 -10.39 11.98 -22.45
CA VAL A 93 -10.67 11.08 -21.32
C VAL A 93 -9.51 11.16 -20.33
N GLY A 94 -9.85 11.48 -19.08
CA GLY A 94 -8.95 11.45 -17.93
C GLY A 94 -8.91 10.05 -17.34
N GLN A 95 -7.79 9.73 -16.68
CA GLN A 95 -7.56 8.45 -16.04
C GLN A 95 -6.93 8.71 -14.68
N THR A 96 -7.34 7.99 -13.64
CA THR A 96 -6.74 8.08 -12.31
C THR A 96 -6.86 6.74 -11.63
N ILE A 97 -5.75 6.27 -11.05
CA ILE A 97 -5.73 5.09 -10.18
C ILE A 97 -6.72 5.25 -9.03
N VAL A 98 -7.48 4.20 -8.77
CA VAL A 98 -8.47 4.19 -7.68
C VAL A 98 -7.83 3.75 -6.38
N ASN A 99 -8.14 4.44 -5.28
CA ASN A 99 -7.85 3.94 -3.94
C ASN A 99 -8.85 2.81 -3.62
N VAL A 100 -8.40 1.57 -3.72
CA VAL A 100 -9.25 0.39 -3.53
C VAL A 100 -9.56 0.18 -2.03
N PRO A 101 -10.56 -0.66 -1.66
CA PRO A 101 -10.91 -0.88 -0.28
C PRO A 101 -9.71 -1.24 0.59
N ASP A 102 -9.62 -0.59 1.74
CA ASP A 102 -8.52 -0.71 2.67
C ASP A 102 -8.71 -1.94 3.57
N ALA A 103 -7.87 -2.95 3.39
CA ALA A 103 -7.85 -4.14 4.23
C ALA A 103 -6.80 -4.07 5.35
N LYS A 104 -6.04 -2.97 5.49
CA LYS A 104 -5.00 -2.85 6.52
C LYS A 104 -5.56 -2.68 7.92
N VAL A 105 -6.83 -2.26 8.01
CA VAL A 105 -7.45 -1.79 9.26
C VAL A 105 -7.67 -2.94 10.25
N MET A 106 -7.07 -2.81 11.43
CA MET A 106 -7.26 -3.62 12.63
C MET A 106 -7.27 -2.67 13.84
N ARG A 107 -8.48 -2.28 14.27
CA ARG A 107 -8.66 -1.35 15.40
C ARG A 107 -8.52 -2.10 16.71
N LEU A 108 -7.71 -1.56 17.61
CA LEU A 108 -7.55 -2.06 18.96
C LEU A 108 -8.28 -1.16 19.96
N TYR A 109 -9.06 -1.79 20.82
CA TYR A 109 -9.62 -1.20 22.03
C TYR A 109 -9.22 -2.05 23.23
N VAL A 110 -8.83 -1.41 24.32
CA VAL A 110 -8.49 -2.07 25.58
C VAL A 110 -9.24 -1.34 26.67
N ASP A 111 -10.11 -2.05 27.40
CA ASP A 111 -11.01 -1.44 28.40
C ASP A 111 -11.89 -0.33 27.78
N ASP A 112 -12.41 -0.59 26.57
CA ASP A 112 -13.16 0.35 25.71
C ASP A 112 -12.38 1.60 25.23
N GLU A 113 -11.10 1.75 25.61
CA GLU A 113 -10.24 2.84 25.14
C GLU A 113 -9.58 2.48 23.79
N PRO A 114 -9.72 3.31 22.75
CA PRO A 114 -9.07 3.06 21.46
C PRO A 114 -7.58 3.39 21.50
N LEU A 115 -6.74 2.57 20.86
CA LEU A 115 -5.35 2.93 20.61
C LEU A 115 -5.28 4.05 19.55
N LEU A 116 -4.86 5.24 19.98
CA LEU A 116 -4.63 6.44 19.18
C LEU A 116 -3.19 6.94 19.42
N LEU A 117 -2.28 6.74 18.45
CA LEU A 117 -0.86 7.06 18.68
C LEU A 117 -0.61 8.56 18.87
N SER A 118 -1.47 9.43 18.32
CA SER A 118 -1.37 10.88 18.52
C SER A 118 -1.55 11.35 19.96
N VAL A 119 -2.18 10.54 20.83
CA VAL A 119 -2.43 10.88 22.24
C VAL A 119 -2.03 9.77 23.21
N ALA A 120 -1.52 8.64 22.71
CA ALA A 120 -1.14 7.49 23.53
C ALA A 120 0.10 7.78 24.39
N ASP A 121 0.05 7.36 25.65
CA ASP A 121 1.24 7.26 26.51
C ASP A 121 2.02 6.00 26.14
N LEU A 122 3.06 6.17 25.30
CA LEU A 122 3.89 5.08 24.80
C LEU A 122 5.15 4.93 25.66
N ALA A 123 5.28 3.80 26.36
CA ALA A 123 6.50 3.46 27.09
C ALA A 123 7.65 3.08 26.14
N SER A 124 7.33 2.54 24.96
CA SER A 124 8.27 2.29 23.87
C SER A 124 7.52 2.24 22.54
N TYR A 125 8.19 2.61 21.47
CA TYR A 125 7.66 2.56 20.11
C TYR A 125 8.80 2.29 19.13
N GLU A 126 8.55 1.44 18.15
CA GLU A 126 9.43 1.23 17.02
C GLU A 126 8.59 0.82 15.80
N ARG A 127 8.85 1.43 14.65
CA ARG A 127 8.32 1.00 13.36
C ARG A 127 9.49 0.82 12.39
N THR A 128 9.64 -0.38 11.86
CA THR A 128 10.82 -0.77 11.07
C THR A 128 10.40 -1.40 9.75
N LEU A 129 10.87 -0.85 8.63
CA LEU A 129 10.84 -1.51 7.34
C LEU A 129 12.20 -2.18 7.11
N ASP A 130 12.23 -3.51 7.09
CA ASP A 130 13.45 -4.28 6.84
C ASP A 130 13.54 -4.63 5.34
N PHE A 131 14.63 -4.21 4.69
CA PHE A 131 14.79 -4.37 3.25
C PHE A 131 15.18 -5.80 2.87
N ARG A 132 15.71 -6.59 3.81
CA ARG A 132 16.13 -7.97 3.57
C ARG A 132 14.94 -8.90 3.44
N ASP A 133 13.92 -8.71 4.26
CA ASP A 133 12.71 -9.53 4.24
C ASP A 133 11.48 -8.82 3.64
N GLY A 134 11.55 -7.50 3.43
CA GLY A 134 10.48 -6.72 2.81
C GLY A 134 9.24 -6.60 3.68
N VAL A 135 9.40 -6.72 5.00
CA VAL A 135 8.32 -6.68 5.98
C VAL A 135 8.36 -5.37 6.74
N LEU A 136 7.18 -4.77 6.92
CA LEU A 136 6.99 -3.69 7.86
C LEU A 136 6.63 -4.27 9.23
N TYR A 137 7.46 -3.96 10.21
CA TYR A 137 7.27 -4.31 11.61
C TYR A 137 6.85 -3.08 12.41
N ARG A 138 6.00 -3.29 13.41
CA ARG A 138 5.79 -2.30 14.47
C ARG A 138 5.77 -2.98 15.82
N ASN A 139 6.36 -2.35 16.81
CA ASN A 139 6.45 -2.83 18.17
C ASN A 139 6.22 -1.65 19.13
N LEU A 140 5.27 -1.74 20.04
CA LEU A 140 5.01 -0.69 21.02
C LEU A 140 4.50 -1.22 22.34
N VAL A 141 4.76 -0.48 23.41
CA VAL A 141 4.16 -0.70 24.72
C VAL A 141 3.35 0.53 25.08
N TRP A 142 2.03 0.37 25.08
CA TRP A 142 1.08 1.42 25.41
C TRP A 142 0.66 1.32 26.88
N ARG A 143 0.68 2.44 27.61
CA ARG A 143 0.07 2.59 28.93
C ARG A 143 -1.36 3.11 28.73
N THR A 144 -2.35 2.27 29.02
CA THR A 144 -3.76 2.65 28.91
C THR A 144 -4.12 3.70 29.98
N PRO A 145 -5.17 4.52 29.76
CA PRO A 145 -5.71 5.42 30.78
C PRO A 145 -6.09 4.70 32.09
N SER A 146 -6.53 3.44 32.01
CA SER A 146 -6.82 2.59 33.18
C SER A 146 -5.57 2.07 33.92
N GLY A 147 -4.38 2.42 33.43
CA GLY A 147 -3.08 2.12 34.05
C GLY A 147 -2.54 0.72 33.74
N ASN A 148 -3.04 0.05 32.71
CA ASN A 148 -2.53 -1.25 32.25
C ASN A 148 -1.49 -1.04 31.14
N ARG A 149 -0.49 -1.91 31.05
CA ARG A 149 0.44 -1.92 29.92
C ARG A 149 0.04 -2.97 28.90
N VAL A 150 0.03 -2.57 27.65
CA VAL A 150 -0.35 -3.41 26.51
C VAL A 150 0.80 -3.42 25.51
N HIS A 151 1.33 -4.60 25.23
CA HIS A 151 2.35 -4.82 24.21
C HIS A 151 1.67 -5.16 22.89
N VAL A 152 1.95 -4.38 21.86
CA VAL A 152 1.41 -4.57 20.51
C VAL A 152 2.55 -4.81 19.52
N ARG A 153 2.46 -5.89 18.75
CA ARG A 153 3.39 -6.19 17.66
C ARG A 153 2.63 -6.41 16.36
N THR A 154 3.07 -5.78 15.29
CA THR A 154 2.50 -5.98 13.95
C THR A 154 3.56 -6.36 12.94
N ARG A 155 3.15 -7.15 11.94
CA ARG A 155 3.94 -7.49 10.74
C ARG A 155 3.05 -7.30 9.53
N ARG A 156 3.57 -6.73 8.45
CA ARG A 156 2.83 -6.56 7.19
C ARG A 156 3.74 -6.67 5.97
N MET A 157 3.28 -7.41 4.96
CA MET A 157 3.94 -7.48 3.65
C MET A 157 2.95 -7.53 2.49
N ALA A 158 3.41 -7.11 1.31
CA ALA A 158 2.80 -7.41 0.01
C ALA A 158 3.72 -8.40 -0.71
N SER A 159 3.25 -9.63 -0.96
CA SER A 159 4.12 -10.75 -1.32
C SER A 159 4.82 -10.55 -2.67
N PHE A 160 6.13 -10.73 -2.71
CA PHE A 160 6.88 -10.79 -3.97
C PHE A 160 6.71 -12.12 -4.72
N THR A 161 6.32 -13.21 -4.05
CA THR A 161 6.13 -14.55 -4.67
C THR A 161 4.69 -14.78 -5.13
N GLN A 162 3.71 -14.24 -4.42
CA GLN A 162 2.30 -14.28 -4.77
C GLN A 162 1.77 -12.87 -5.10
N ARG A 163 1.65 -12.59 -6.41
CA ARG A 163 1.25 -11.28 -6.95
C ARG A 163 0.07 -10.61 -6.25
N HIS A 164 -0.96 -11.39 -5.91
CA HIS A 164 -2.25 -10.89 -5.44
C HIS A 164 -2.36 -10.84 -3.91
N LEU A 165 -1.31 -11.20 -3.17
CA LEU A 165 -1.36 -11.52 -1.75
C LEU A 165 -0.73 -10.41 -0.88
N ALA A 166 -1.40 -10.08 0.22
CA ALA A 166 -0.83 -9.39 1.36
C ALA A 166 -1.07 -10.19 2.65
N VAL A 167 -0.13 -10.13 3.58
CA VAL A 167 -0.20 -10.84 4.86
C VAL A 167 0.04 -9.84 5.98
N MET A 168 -0.80 -9.89 7.01
CA MET A 168 -0.72 -9.03 8.19
C MET A 168 -0.92 -9.86 9.45
N THR A 169 -0.11 -9.60 10.48
CA THR A 169 -0.31 -10.14 11.83
C THR A 169 -0.43 -9.00 12.82
N TYR A 170 -1.31 -9.15 13.79
CA TYR A 170 -1.55 -8.19 14.87
C TYR A 170 -1.58 -8.94 16.21
N GLU A 171 -0.54 -8.78 17.00
CA GLU A 171 -0.36 -9.43 18.28
C GLU A 171 -0.58 -8.43 19.42
N VAL A 172 -1.39 -8.80 20.40
CA VAL A 172 -1.70 -7.98 21.58
C VAL A 172 -1.49 -8.82 22.82
N THR A 173 -0.68 -8.32 23.76
CA THR A 173 -0.47 -8.95 25.06
C THR A 173 -0.71 -7.93 26.15
N VAL A 174 -1.69 -8.19 27.00
CA VAL A 174 -1.89 -7.41 28.23
C VAL A 174 -0.85 -7.85 29.26
N LEU A 175 -0.21 -6.90 29.96
CA LEU A 175 0.96 -7.21 30.79
C LEU A 175 0.68 -7.23 32.30
N ASP A 176 -0.26 -6.42 32.79
CA ASP A 176 -0.39 -6.22 34.24
C ASP A 176 -1.64 -6.90 34.82
N ARG A 177 -2.83 -6.55 34.32
CA ARG A 177 -4.11 -7.02 34.89
C ARG A 177 -5.05 -7.56 33.81
N PRO A 178 -5.94 -8.52 34.13
CA PRO A 178 -6.95 -8.97 33.18
C PRO A 178 -7.79 -7.80 32.68
N THR A 179 -8.04 -7.72 31.38
CA THR A 179 -8.74 -6.58 30.77
C THR A 179 -9.46 -6.99 29.49
N PRO A 180 -10.68 -6.50 29.22
CA PRO A 180 -11.33 -6.71 27.93
C PRO A 180 -10.53 -6.10 26.79
N VAL A 181 -10.29 -6.88 25.73
CA VAL A 181 -9.63 -6.44 24.50
C VAL A 181 -10.58 -6.65 23.34
N VAL A 182 -10.74 -5.64 22.48
CA VAL A 182 -11.51 -5.75 21.24
C VAL A 182 -10.61 -5.43 20.06
N ILE A 183 -10.49 -6.38 19.14
CA ILE A 183 -9.80 -6.18 17.86
C ILE A 183 -10.85 -6.21 16.75
N SER A 184 -11.07 -5.06 16.09
CA SER A 184 -11.97 -4.97 14.92
C SER A 184 -11.16 -4.90 13.63
N SER A 185 -11.09 -6.02 12.92
CA SER A 185 -10.43 -6.11 11.62
C SER A 185 -11.42 -5.82 10.50
N GLN A 186 -11.08 -4.90 9.59
CA GLN A 186 -12.02 -4.37 8.60
C GLN A 186 -11.44 -4.38 7.18
N ILE A 187 -12.29 -4.62 6.19
CA ILE A 187 -12.10 -4.21 4.80
C ILE A 187 -13.07 -3.06 4.60
N ILE A 188 -12.58 -1.87 4.27
CA ILE A 188 -13.41 -0.67 4.17
C ILE A 188 -13.19 0.07 2.86
N ASN A 189 -14.26 0.31 2.12
CA ASN A 189 -14.22 1.21 0.97
C ASN A 189 -14.27 2.68 1.45
N ARG A 190 -13.13 3.37 1.37
CA ARG A 190 -12.99 4.77 1.82
C ARG A 190 -13.40 5.81 0.78
N THR A 191 -13.74 5.40 -0.46
CA THR A 191 -14.09 6.35 -1.53
C THR A 191 -15.40 7.10 -1.26
N GLU A 192 -16.30 6.49 -0.47
CA GLU A 192 -17.63 7.03 -0.13
C GLU A 192 -17.64 7.90 1.14
N GLY A 193 -16.48 8.34 1.65
CA GLY A 193 -16.41 9.14 2.89
C GLY A 193 -16.74 8.34 4.16
N LEU A 194 -16.90 7.03 4.05
CA LEU A 194 -17.02 6.13 5.18
C LEU A 194 -15.67 6.14 5.91
N ASP A 195 -15.71 6.58 7.18
CA ASP A 195 -14.59 6.77 8.13
C ASP A 195 -14.04 8.21 8.35
N GLU A 196 -14.83 9.24 8.07
CA GLU A 196 -14.45 10.64 8.29
C GLU A 196 -14.43 11.05 9.78
N TYR A 197 -13.40 10.64 10.52
CA TYR A 197 -13.01 11.29 11.79
C TYR A 197 -12.22 12.60 11.58
N ARG A 198 -11.81 12.90 10.34
CA ARG A 198 -11.25 14.18 9.91
C ARG A 198 -11.76 14.53 8.51
N SER A 199 -12.27 15.74 8.35
CA SER A 199 -12.57 16.32 7.03
C SER A 199 -11.30 16.33 6.17
N ARG A 200 -11.46 16.11 4.86
CA ARG A 200 -10.37 16.13 3.86
C ARG A 200 -9.47 17.35 4.09
N PRO A 201 -8.15 17.21 4.25
CA PRO A 201 -7.27 18.36 4.41
C PRO A 201 -7.30 19.19 3.12
N THR A 202 -8.00 20.32 3.19
CA THR A 202 -7.96 21.40 2.20
C THR A 202 -6.63 22.11 2.32
N LEU A 203 -5.98 22.37 1.19
CA LEU A 203 -4.80 23.23 1.16
C LEU A 203 -5.19 24.62 1.70
N PRO A 204 -4.30 25.31 2.44
CA PRO A 204 -4.49 26.73 2.72
C PRO A 204 -4.68 27.45 1.39
N ASN A 205 -5.77 28.19 1.24
CA ASN A 205 -6.19 28.97 0.06
C ASN A 205 -7.08 28.27 -0.98
N GLY A 206 -7.54 27.03 -0.76
CA GLY A 206 -8.50 26.39 -1.68
C GLY A 206 -7.98 26.15 -3.10
N MET A 207 -6.67 26.32 -3.34
CA MET A 207 -6.02 25.93 -4.58
C MET A 207 -5.88 24.40 -4.61
N VAL A 208 -6.40 23.81 -5.67
CA VAL A 208 -6.26 22.39 -6.00
C VAL A 208 -4.84 22.13 -6.52
N ASP A 209 -4.10 21.20 -5.91
CA ASP A 209 -2.78 20.78 -6.42
C ASP A 209 -2.97 19.91 -7.69
N PRO A 210 -2.53 20.36 -8.88
CA PRO A 210 -2.71 19.63 -10.14
C PRO A 210 -1.95 18.28 -10.21
N ARG A 211 -1.12 17.98 -9.21
CA ARG A 211 -0.42 16.69 -9.06
C ARG A 211 -1.24 15.66 -8.29
N ARG A 212 -2.31 16.07 -7.59
CA ARG A 212 -3.21 15.15 -6.90
C ARG A 212 -4.19 14.53 -7.89
N ALA A 213 -4.37 13.23 -7.76
CA ALA A 213 -5.47 12.49 -8.33
C ALA A 213 -6.80 12.99 -7.72
N GLU A 214 -7.47 13.94 -8.38
CA GLU A 214 -8.87 14.21 -8.07
C GLU A 214 -9.74 13.35 -8.97
N LEU A 215 -10.66 12.61 -8.35
CA LEU A 215 -11.73 11.91 -9.06
C LEU A 215 -12.97 12.81 -8.98
N PRO A 216 -13.41 13.42 -10.10
CA PRO A 216 -14.61 14.25 -10.14
C PRO A 216 -15.91 13.43 -10.14
N VAL A 217 -15.88 12.17 -9.71
CA VAL A 217 -17.01 11.23 -9.80
C VAL A 217 -17.56 10.98 -8.39
N GLU A 218 -18.85 11.23 -8.19
CA GLU A 218 -19.53 11.06 -6.89
C GLU A 218 -19.50 9.61 -6.38
N ARG A 219 -19.50 8.62 -7.28
CA ARG A 219 -19.39 7.18 -6.96
C ARG A 219 -18.38 6.51 -7.87
N VAL A 220 -17.27 6.06 -7.29
CA VAL A 220 -16.16 5.43 -8.05
C VAL A 220 -16.30 3.91 -8.08
N LEU A 221 -16.82 3.30 -7.01
CA LEU A 221 -16.90 1.84 -6.86
C LEU A 221 -18.33 1.42 -6.53
N GLU A 222 -19.03 0.89 -7.52
CA GLU A 222 -20.37 0.33 -7.39
C GLU A 222 -20.29 -1.06 -6.74
N PRO A 223 -20.95 -1.30 -5.59
CA PRO A 223 -20.89 -2.59 -4.89
C PRO A 223 -21.59 -3.68 -5.70
N VAL A 224 -20.98 -4.87 -5.77
CA VAL A 224 -21.53 -6.03 -6.50
C VAL A 224 -21.82 -7.21 -5.59
N THR A 225 -20.87 -7.58 -4.72
CA THR A 225 -21.04 -8.70 -3.78
C THR A 225 -20.31 -8.38 -2.50
N HIS A 226 -20.99 -8.60 -1.37
CA HIS A 226 -20.45 -8.49 -0.03
C HIS A 226 -20.99 -9.64 0.81
N TRP A 227 -20.13 -10.28 1.59
CA TRP A 227 -20.51 -11.25 2.61
C TRP A 227 -19.33 -11.51 3.54
N CYS A 228 -19.61 -12.03 4.72
CA CYS A 228 -18.59 -12.56 5.62
C CYS A 228 -19.10 -13.82 6.32
N ASP A 229 -18.20 -14.76 6.56
CA ASP A 229 -18.41 -15.91 7.43
C ASP A 229 -17.34 -15.95 8.52
N GLU A 230 -17.28 -17.08 9.24
CA GLU A 230 -16.33 -17.30 10.35
C GLU A 230 -14.86 -17.11 9.97
N SER A 231 -14.54 -17.35 8.70
CA SER A 231 -13.17 -17.46 8.23
C SER A 231 -12.82 -16.40 7.20
N ARG A 232 -13.79 -15.91 6.43
CA ARG A 232 -13.57 -15.11 5.22
C ARG A 232 -14.52 -13.92 5.14
N ALA A 233 -13.99 -12.78 4.74
CA ALA A 233 -14.73 -11.57 4.41
C ALA A 233 -14.47 -11.18 2.96
N VAL A 234 -15.52 -10.83 2.20
CA VAL A 234 -15.42 -10.47 0.78
C VAL A 234 -16.16 -9.18 0.51
N LEU A 235 -15.52 -8.30 -0.26
CA LEU A 235 -16.16 -7.17 -0.94
C LEU A 235 -15.75 -7.17 -2.41
N SER A 236 -16.66 -6.80 -3.30
CA SER A 236 -16.37 -6.67 -4.72
C SER A 236 -17.15 -5.54 -5.35
N TYR A 237 -16.56 -4.97 -6.39
CA TYR A 237 -16.97 -3.70 -6.97
C TYR A 237 -16.81 -3.70 -8.49
N ARG A 238 -17.50 -2.74 -9.11
CA ARG A 238 -17.30 -2.30 -10.49
C ARG A 238 -17.05 -0.79 -10.51
N CYS A 239 -16.07 -0.34 -11.29
CA CYS A 239 -15.87 1.07 -11.56
C CYS A 239 -17.03 1.62 -12.40
N ALA A 240 -17.54 2.79 -12.03
CA ALA A 240 -18.74 3.37 -12.62
C ALA A 240 -18.56 3.66 -14.12
N ASN A 241 -17.43 4.26 -14.53
CA ASN A 241 -17.22 4.65 -15.93
C ASN A 241 -16.30 3.69 -16.68
N SER A 242 -15.16 3.30 -16.09
CA SER A 242 -14.20 2.41 -16.74
C SER A 242 -14.73 0.98 -16.87
N GLY A 243 -15.75 0.62 -16.08
CA GLY A 243 -16.34 -0.71 -16.05
C GLY A 243 -15.43 -1.80 -15.48
N MET A 244 -14.22 -1.44 -15.04
CA MET A 244 -13.28 -2.38 -14.45
C MET A 244 -13.85 -2.99 -13.18
N THR A 245 -13.54 -4.25 -12.91
CA THR A 245 -14.06 -4.99 -11.76
C THR A 245 -12.95 -5.26 -10.76
N LEU A 246 -13.33 -5.34 -9.49
CA LEU A 246 -12.43 -5.55 -8.35
C LEU A 246 -13.07 -6.55 -7.39
N ALA A 247 -12.26 -7.47 -6.86
CA ALA A 247 -12.60 -8.25 -5.67
C ALA A 247 -11.47 -8.15 -4.65
N VAL A 248 -11.87 -8.02 -3.39
CA VAL A 248 -10.99 -8.15 -2.23
C VAL A 248 -11.59 -9.20 -1.30
N ALA A 249 -10.77 -10.14 -0.88
CA ALA A 249 -11.14 -11.10 0.15
C ALA A 249 -10.06 -11.12 1.24
N ALA A 250 -10.48 -11.28 2.49
CA ALA A 250 -9.59 -11.50 3.61
C ALA A 250 -9.98 -12.76 4.36
N ASP A 251 -8.99 -13.60 4.67
CA ASP A 251 -9.10 -14.64 5.67
C ASP A 251 -8.55 -14.17 7.00
N HIS A 252 -9.22 -14.57 8.07
CA HIS A 252 -8.83 -14.26 9.44
C HIS A 252 -8.60 -15.54 10.23
N THR A 253 -7.55 -15.53 11.04
CA THR A 253 -7.27 -16.58 12.01
C THR A 253 -6.87 -15.94 13.33
N ILE A 254 -7.42 -16.45 14.43
CA ILE A 254 -7.08 -15.98 15.78
C ILE A 254 -6.44 -17.12 16.57
N GLU A 255 -5.27 -16.87 17.13
CA GLU A 255 -4.53 -17.78 18.01
C GLU A 255 -4.44 -17.13 19.39
N THR A 256 -5.05 -17.75 20.40
CA THR A 256 -5.05 -17.26 21.78
C THR A 256 -5.50 -18.36 22.75
N GLU A 257 -4.95 -18.33 23.96
CA GLU A 257 -5.41 -19.15 25.09
C GLU A 257 -6.55 -18.48 25.88
N ASN A 258 -6.91 -17.25 25.50
CA ASN A 258 -7.96 -16.48 26.15
C ASN A 258 -9.35 -16.87 25.60
N VAL A 259 -10.40 -16.62 26.39
CA VAL A 259 -11.78 -16.77 25.91
C VAL A 259 -12.08 -15.68 24.88
N VAL A 260 -12.53 -16.08 23.69
CA VAL A 260 -12.85 -15.20 22.57
C VAL A 260 -14.31 -15.38 22.11
N GLU A 261 -14.97 -14.26 21.88
CA GLU A 261 -16.20 -14.17 21.10
C GLU A 261 -15.88 -13.46 19.78
N THR A 262 -16.37 -14.01 18.66
CA THR A 262 -16.14 -13.42 17.33
C THR A 262 -17.47 -13.02 16.71
N LEU A 263 -17.54 -11.79 16.19
CA LEU A 263 -18.70 -11.25 15.47
C LEU A 263 -18.31 -10.91 14.03
N TYR A 264 -19.23 -11.14 13.10
CA TYR A 264 -19.01 -10.95 11.67
C TYR A 264 -20.12 -10.05 11.13
N GLN A 265 -19.75 -9.05 10.33
CA GLN A 265 -20.70 -8.17 9.66
C GLN A 265 -20.15 -7.76 8.29
N ALA A 266 -20.98 -7.87 7.26
CA ALA A 266 -20.67 -7.38 5.93
C ALA A 266 -21.83 -6.55 5.40
N GLU A 267 -21.48 -5.40 4.86
CA GLU A 267 -22.32 -4.43 4.17
C GLU A 267 -21.64 -4.07 2.85
N GLU A 268 -22.30 -3.27 2.02
CA GLU A 268 -21.83 -2.90 0.67
C GLU A 268 -20.40 -2.32 0.65
N HIS A 269 -20.02 -1.57 1.69
CA HIS A 269 -18.76 -0.82 1.73
C HIS A 269 -17.87 -1.19 2.91
N VAL A 270 -18.30 -2.12 3.77
CA VAL A 270 -17.51 -2.56 4.91
C VAL A 270 -17.77 -4.03 5.20
N ALA A 271 -16.70 -4.79 5.36
CA ALA A 271 -16.74 -6.12 5.96
C ALA A 271 -15.82 -6.12 7.18
N LYS A 272 -16.33 -6.56 8.33
CA LYS A 272 -15.56 -6.57 9.58
C LYS A 272 -15.74 -7.87 10.34
N GLN A 273 -14.64 -8.30 10.95
CA GLN A 273 -14.62 -9.32 12.00
C GLN A 273 -14.17 -8.66 13.30
N VAL A 274 -14.90 -8.89 14.37
CA VAL A 274 -14.65 -8.31 15.69
C VAL A 274 -14.36 -9.43 16.68
N PHE A 275 -13.14 -9.44 17.19
CA PHE A 275 -12.69 -10.37 18.23
C PHE A 275 -12.80 -9.68 19.59
N ARG A 276 -13.68 -10.18 20.45
CA ARG A 276 -13.82 -9.73 21.84
C ARG A 276 -13.17 -10.76 22.73
N VAL A 277 -12.10 -10.37 23.39
CA VAL A 277 -11.25 -11.27 24.17
C VAL A 277 -11.22 -10.83 25.62
N ARG A 278 -11.42 -11.77 26.53
CA ARG A 278 -11.13 -11.57 27.96
C ARG A 278 -9.64 -11.85 28.16
N ALA A 279 -8.80 -10.84 27.98
CA ALA A 279 -7.36 -11.02 27.99
C ALA A 279 -6.83 -11.21 29.42
N GLU A 280 -6.08 -12.27 29.65
CA GLU A 280 -5.29 -12.51 30.86
C GLU A 280 -3.84 -12.00 30.66
N PRO A 281 -3.19 -11.51 31.73
CA PRO A 281 -1.80 -11.05 31.66
C PRO A 281 -0.86 -12.12 31.11
N GLY A 282 0.00 -11.73 30.18
CA GLY A 282 1.03 -12.59 29.57
C GLY A 282 0.52 -13.55 28.49
N ARG A 283 -0.79 -13.65 28.25
CA ARG A 283 -1.36 -14.48 27.17
C ARG A 283 -1.58 -13.66 25.91
N THR A 284 -0.78 -13.91 24.88
CA THR A 284 -0.86 -13.19 23.60
C THR A 284 -2.10 -13.56 22.80
N ILE A 285 -2.73 -12.55 22.22
CA ILE A 285 -3.78 -12.67 21.21
C ILE A 285 -3.12 -12.36 19.87
N ARG A 286 -3.04 -13.33 18.97
CA ARG A 286 -2.56 -13.10 17.59
C ARG A 286 -3.72 -13.18 16.63
N VAL A 287 -3.99 -12.08 15.92
CA VAL A 287 -4.89 -12.06 14.76
C VAL A 287 -4.05 -12.02 13.51
N THR A 288 -4.21 -13.03 12.67
CA THR A 288 -3.61 -13.08 11.33
C THR A 288 -4.67 -12.77 10.29
N LYS A 289 -4.36 -11.84 9.38
CA LYS A 289 -5.21 -11.43 8.28
C LYS A 289 -4.47 -11.60 6.96
N VAL A 290 -4.96 -12.53 6.14
CA VAL A 290 -4.42 -12.83 4.82
C VAL A 290 -5.37 -12.24 3.78
N VAL A 291 -4.88 -11.38 2.89
CA VAL A 291 -5.73 -10.62 1.97
C VAL A 291 -5.34 -10.87 0.52
N SER A 292 -6.33 -11.09 -0.33
CA SER A 292 -6.15 -11.20 -1.78
C SER A 292 -6.92 -10.12 -2.52
N TYR A 293 -6.27 -9.48 -3.50
CA TYR A 293 -6.88 -8.51 -4.42
C TYR A 293 -6.79 -8.98 -5.87
N HIS A 294 -7.91 -9.04 -6.57
CA HIS A 294 -7.99 -9.33 -7.99
C HIS A 294 -8.74 -8.22 -8.74
N THR A 295 -8.24 -7.83 -9.90
CA THR A 295 -8.89 -6.84 -10.78
C THR A 295 -8.96 -7.33 -12.21
N SER A 296 -9.87 -6.77 -12.99
CA SER A 296 -9.98 -7.04 -14.43
C SER A 296 -10.64 -5.88 -15.17
N ARG A 297 -10.41 -5.84 -16.49
CA ARG A 297 -11.11 -4.94 -17.42
C ARG A 297 -12.40 -5.54 -17.98
N SER A 298 -12.56 -6.86 -17.95
CA SER A 298 -13.62 -7.56 -18.68
C SER A 298 -14.25 -8.75 -17.95
N ILE A 299 -13.66 -9.18 -16.84
CA ILE A 299 -14.12 -10.38 -16.10
C ILE A 299 -15.10 -9.95 -15.02
N PRO A 300 -16.25 -10.61 -14.84
CA PRO A 300 -17.19 -10.26 -13.77
C PRO A 300 -16.58 -10.36 -12.36
N ALA A 301 -17.06 -9.50 -11.45
CA ALA A 301 -16.59 -9.45 -10.07
C ALA A 301 -16.70 -10.80 -9.33
N GLY A 302 -17.74 -11.60 -9.61
CA GLY A 302 -17.90 -12.94 -9.02
C GLY A 302 -16.75 -13.90 -9.33
N GLU A 303 -16.24 -13.91 -10.57
CA GLU A 303 -15.08 -14.76 -10.92
C GLU A 303 -13.80 -14.24 -10.24
N LEU A 304 -13.67 -12.93 -10.03
CA LEU A 304 -12.56 -12.36 -9.26
C LEU A 304 -12.62 -12.78 -7.79
N VAL A 305 -13.81 -12.91 -7.21
CA VAL A 305 -13.99 -13.48 -5.86
C VAL A 305 -13.45 -14.92 -5.82
N ASP A 306 -13.75 -15.75 -6.81
CA ASP A 306 -13.24 -17.13 -6.87
C ASP A 306 -11.72 -17.20 -7.05
N ARG A 307 -11.12 -16.22 -7.74
CA ARG A 307 -9.66 -16.06 -7.80
C ARG A 307 -9.06 -15.66 -6.46
N CYS A 308 -9.72 -14.75 -5.72
CA CYS A 308 -9.31 -14.42 -4.36
C CYS A 308 -9.36 -15.65 -3.45
N ARG A 309 -10.44 -16.43 -3.52
CA ARG A 309 -10.60 -17.68 -2.75
C ARG A 309 -9.43 -18.63 -2.99
N ARG A 310 -9.11 -18.93 -4.26
CA ARG A 310 -7.98 -19.81 -4.61
C ARG A 310 -6.62 -19.31 -4.11
N THR A 311 -6.37 -17.99 -4.12
CA THR A 311 -5.15 -17.43 -3.52
C THR A 311 -5.11 -17.72 -2.02
N LEU A 312 -6.22 -17.46 -1.32
CA LEU A 312 -6.30 -17.61 0.13
C LEU A 312 -6.27 -19.08 0.57
N ASP A 313 -6.95 -19.96 -0.17
CA ASP A 313 -6.98 -21.40 0.10
C ASP A 313 -5.57 -22.01 0.03
N ARG A 314 -4.73 -21.61 -0.95
CA ARG A 314 -3.31 -22.00 -0.97
C ARG A 314 -2.55 -21.54 0.26
N VAL A 315 -2.75 -20.31 0.72
CA VAL A 315 -2.06 -19.82 1.93
C VAL A 315 -2.51 -20.58 3.18
N ARG A 316 -3.77 -21.03 3.24
CA ARG A 316 -4.23 -21.93 4.32
C ARG A 316 -3.53 -23.28 4.28
N GLU A 317 -3.25 -23.82 3.10
CA GLU A 317 -2.54 -25.10 2.91
C GLU A 317 -1.04 -24.97 3.21
N ASP A 318 -0.38 -23.93 2.68
CA ASP A 318 1.07 -23.70 2.81
C ASP A 318 1.46 -23.17 4.20
N GLY A 319 0.56 -22.40 4.83
CA GLY A 319 0.80 -21.70 6.09
C GLY A 319 1.34 -20.28 5.92
N VAL A 320 1.12 -19.46 6.94
CA VAL A 320 1.44 -18.01 6.92
C VAL A 320 2.93 -17.74 7.01
N GLU A 321 3.65 -18.44 7.90
CA GLU A 321 5.10 -18.28 8.07
C GLU A 321 5.88 -18.76 6.82
N GLU A 322 5.31 -19.70 6.07
CA GLU A 322 5.85 -20.11 4.77
C GLU A 322 5.88 -18.93 3.78
N GLN A 323 4.82 -18.11 3.75
CA GLN A 323 4.78 -16.93 2.87
C GLN A 323 5.89 -15.92 3.20
N PHE A 324 6.22 -15.74 4.48
CA PHE A 324 7.33 -14.87 4.90
C PHE A 324 8.67 -15.47 4.50
N ARG A 325 8.83 -16.79 4.63
CA ARG A 325 10.04 -17.52 4.20
C ARG A 325 10.27 -17.41 2.69
N GLU A 326 9.23 -17.62 1.89
CA GLU A 326 9.29 -17.46 0.44
C GLU A 326 9.64 -16.03 0.01
N GLN A 327 9.01 -15.03 0.64
CA GLN A 327 9.33 -13.63 0.37
C GLN A 327 10.80 -13.32 0.70
N ARG A 328 11.29 -13.81 1.84
CA ARG A 328 12.68 -13.62 2.23
C ARG A 328 13.64 -14.25 1.22
N ALA A 329 13.37 -15.48 0.78
CA ALA A 329 14.18 -16.14 -0.25
C ALA A 329 14.20 -15.34 -1.56
N TRP A 330 13.04 -14.82 -2.00
CA TRP A 330 12.97 -13.96 -3.18
C TRP A 330 13.83 -12.70 -3.05
N LEU A 331 13.81 -12.07 -1.87
CA LEU A 331 14.62 -10.87 -1.61
C LEU A 331 16.10 -11.18 -1.49
N ASP A 332 16.49 -12.31 -0.90
CA ASP A 332 17.89 -12.74 -0.87
C ASP A 332 18.43 -12.91 -2.31
N GLU A 333 17.65 -13.50 -3.22
CA GLU A 333 18.00 -13.58 -4.65
C GLU A 333 18.01 -12.21 -5.35
N PHE A 334 17.09 -11.32 -5.00
CA PHE A 334 17.10 -9.95 -5.50
C PHE A 334 18.36 -9.18 -5.09
N TRP A 335 18.73 -9.24 -3.80
CA TRP A 335 19.90 -8.56 -3.27
C TRP A 335 21.20 -9.14 -3.81
N ALA A 336 21.29 -10.47 -3.95
CA ALA A 336 22.48 -11.13 -4.52
C ALA A 336 22.87 -10.62 -5.92
N ARG A 337 21.92 -10.10 -6.71
CA ARG A 337 22.14 -9.57 -8.07
C ARG A 337 21.94 -8.07 -8.20
N SER A 338 21.57 -7.37 -7.12
CA SER A 338 21.19 -5.94 -7.19
C SER A 338 21.78 -5.06 -6.09
N ASP A 339 22.35 -5.64 -5.03
CA ASP A 339 22.94 -4.83 -3.95
C ASP A 339 24.15 -4.02 -4.43
N VAL A 340 24.34 -2.87 -3.81
CA VAL A 340 25.47 -1.98 -4.06
C VAL A 340 26.09 -1.66 -2.71
N GLU A 341 27.27 -2.21 -2.45
CA GLU A 341 27.99 -2.01 -1.20
C GLU A 341 28.82 -0.72 -1.22
N ILE A 342 28.68 0.10 -0.18
CA ILE A 342 29.34 1.39 -0.02
C ILE A 342 30.08 1.41 1.31
N GLU A 343 31.40 1.23 1.23
CA GLU A 343 32.26 1.17 2.40
C GLU A 343 32.33 2.50 3.16
N GLY A 344 32.33 2.43 4.48
CA GLY A 344 32.55 3.59 5.37
C GLY A 344 31.46 4.67 5.35
N ARG A 345 30.30 4.42 4.72
CA ARG A 345 29.19 5.39 4.59
C ARG A 345 27.83 4.73 4.86
N PRO A 346 27.53 4.34 6.12
CA PRO A 346 26.33 3.57 6.45
C PRO A 346 25.02 4.32 6.16
N GLU A 347 25.00 5.64 6.24
CA GLU A 347 23.85 6.49 5.89
C GLU A 347 23.54 6.40 4.38
N LEU A 348 24.59 6.44 3.56
CA LEU A 348 24.47 6.33 2.11
C LEU A 348 24.10 4.89 1.71
N GLN A 349 24.67 3.90 2.39
CA GLN A 349 24.33 2.49 2.21
C GLN A 349 22.84 2.23 2.48
N GLN A 350 22.30 2.75 3.59
CA GLN A 350 20.88 2.69 3.93
C GLN A 350 20.03 3.35 2.83
N ALA A 351 20.40 4.55 2.39
CA ALA A 351 19.66 5.27 1.36
C ALA A 351 19.65 4.52 0.01
N VAL A 352 20.79 3.98 -0.43
CA VAL A 352 20.87 3.23 -1.69
C VAL A 352 20.06 1.94 -1.63
N ARG A 353 20.16 1.16 -0.55
CA ARG A 353 19.33 -0.04 -0.37
C ARG A 353 17.85 0.31 -0.28
N TRP A 354 17.46 1.39 0.40
CA TRP A 354 16.06 1.83 0.39
C TRP A 354 15.58 2.14 -1.04
N ASN A 355 16.36 2.86 -1.85
CA ASN A 355 16.00 3.17 -3.24
C ASN A 355 15.87 1.91 -4.11
N LEU A 356 16.83 0.98 -4.00
CA LEU A 356 16.79 -0.31 -4.72
C LEU A 356 15.57 -1.15 -4.32
N PHE A 357 15.28 -1.20 -3.02
CA PHE A 357 14.08 -1.85 -2.49
C PHE A 357 12.81 -1.21 -3.08
N GLN A 358 12.69 0.12 -3.11
CA GLN A 358 11.54 0.80 -3.71
C GLN A 358 11.39 0.52 -5.22
N VAL A 359 12.50 0.40 -5.97
CA VAL A 359 12.45 0.00 -7.38
C VAL A 359 11.91 -1.42 -7.53
N ALA A 360 12.34 -2.37 -6.69
CA ALA A 360 11.76 -3.71 -6.65
C ALA A 360 10.26 -3.67 -6.32
N GLN A 361 9.86 -2.93 -5.28
CA GLN A 361 8.46 -2.75 -4.88
C GLN A 361 7.59 -2.15 -5.99
N ALA A 362 8.16 -1.33 -6.88
CA ALA A 362 7.44 -0.67 -7.96
C ALA A 362 7.27 -1.57 -9.21
N GLY A 363 8.22 -2.48 -9.47
CA GLY A 363 8.30 -3.19 -10.75
C GLY A 363 8.21 -4.72 -10.70
N ALA A 364 8.52 -5.37 -9.57
CA ALA A 364 8.73 -6.82 -9.51
C ALA A 364 7.55 -7.65 -10.05
N ARG A 365 6.32 -7.29 -9.67
CA ARG A 365 5.05 -7.92 -10.10
C ARG A 365 4.17 -6.98 -10.92
N ALA A 366 4.78 -6.10 -11.69
CA ALA A 366 4.08 -5.20 -12.60
C ALA A 366 3.64 -5.90 -13.91
N GLU A 367 3.60 -7.25 -13.98
CA GLU A 367 3.42 -7.96 -15.25
C GLU A 367 2.10 -7.60 -15.94
N GLY A 368 2.17 -7.12 -17.19
CA GLY A 368 1.00 -6.66 -17.93
C GLY A 368 0.55 -5.22 -17.62
N ALA A 369 1.37 -4.46 -16.90
CA ALA A 369 1.22 -3.04 -16.61
C ALA A 369 2.58 -2.31 -16.69
N GLY A 370 2.55 -0.97 -16.58
CA GLY A 370 3.74 -0.13 -16.45
C GLY A 370 4.11 0.13 -14.98
N VAL A 371 5.11 0.99 -14.76
CA VAL A 371 5.48 1.48 -13.42
C VAL A 371 4.96 2.91 -13.25
N ALA A 372 4.05 3.10 -12.30
CA ALA A 372 3.50 4.43 -12.00
C ALA A 372 4.62 5.35 -11.46
N ALA A 373 4.53 6.66 -11.77
CA ALA A 373 5.58 7.62 -11.40
C ALA A 373 5.85 7.75 -9.87
N LYS A 374 4.89 7.33 -9.03
CA LYS A 374 5.06 7.24 -7.56
C LYS A 374 5.04 5.79 -7.04
N GLY A 375 5.29 4.82 -7.93
CA GLY A 375 5.02 3.42 -7.66
C GLY A 375 3.59 3.22 -7.19
N LEU A 376 3.39 2.35 -6.21
CA LEU A 376 2.10 2.15 -5.54
C LEU A 376 2.11 2.69 -4.10
N THR A 377 2.89 3.76 -3.88
CA THR A 377 3.04 4.38 -2.55
C THR A 377 2.17 5.61 -2.37
N GLY A 378 1.46 6.08 -3.40
CA GLY A 378 0.59 7.25 -3.30
C GLY A 378 -0.12 7.56 -4.62
N SER A 379 -1.09 8.47 -4.57
CA SER A 379 -1.92 8.84 -5.72
C SER A 379 -1.35 9.99 -6.56
N GLY A 380 -0.15 10.50 -6.21
CA GLY A 380 0.52 11.55 -6.99
C GLY A 380 0.74 11.11 -8.44
N TYR A 381 0.52 12.03 -9.39
CA TYR A 381 0.49 11.75 -10.83
C TYR A 381 -0.59 10.75 -11.29
N GLY A 382 -1.61 10.45 -10.46
CA GLY A 382 -2.77 9.66 -10.87
C GLY A 382 -2.48 8.18 -11.18
N GLY A 383 -1.32 7.66 -10.77
CA GLY A 383 -0.90 6.29 -11.13
C GLY A 383 -0.54 6.11 -12.61
N HIS A 384 -0.32 7.21 -13.34
CA HIS A 384 0.07 7.15 -14.75
C HIS A 384 1.51 6.66 -14.93
N TYR A 385 1.70 6.03 -16.08
CA TYR A 385 2.99 5.62 -16.63
C TYR A 385 3.52 6.73 -17.54
N PHE A 386 4.80 7.04 -17.36
CA PHE A 386 5.54 8.05 -18.11
C PHE A 386 6.78 7.41 -18.75
N TRP A 387 7.49 8.19 -19.57
CA TRP A 387 8.82 7.84 -20.08
C TRP A 387 9.82 7.46 -18.96
N ASP A 388 9.56 7.88 -17.71
CA ASP A 388 10.29 7.48 -16.51
C ASP A 388 10.51 5.96 -16.41
N THR A 389 9.51 5.15 -16.80
CA THR A 389 9.63 3.68 -16.77
C THR A 389 10.76 3.22 -17.69
N GLU A 390 10.75 3.64 -18.96
CA GLU A 390 11.72 3.19 -19.95
C GLU A 390 13.12 3.78 -19.74
N ILE A 391 13.21 5.01 -19.22
CA ILE A 391 14.49 5.74 -19.11
C ILE A 391 15.18 5.51 -17.76
N TYR A 392 14.45 5.36 -16.67
CA TYR A 392 15.05 5.24 -15.33
C TYR A 392 14.89 3.84 -14.71
N VAL A 393 13.76 3.16 -14.94
CA VAL A 393 13.46 1.89 -14.26
C VAL A 393 13.91 0.68 -15.09
N VAL A 394 13.61 0.65 -16.38
CA VAL A 394 13.98 -0.45 -17.29
C VAL A 394 15.50 -0.69 -17.34
N PRO A 395 16.38 0.33 -17.35
CA PRO A 395 17.83 0.09 -17.35
C PRO A 395 18.28 -0.73 -16.13
N PHE A 396 17.79 -0.41 -14.93
CA PHE A 396 18.09 -1.18 -13.73
C PHE A 396 17.68 -2.65 -13.90
N PHE A 397 16.43 -2.91 -14.27
CA PHE A 397 15.95 -4.28 -14.46
C PHE A 397 16.61 -5.00 -15.64
N THR A 398 17.11 -4.29 -16.65
CA THR A 398 17.83 -4.91 -17.77
C THR A 398 19.11 -5.61 -17.28
N TYR A 399 19.79 -5.03 -16.29
CA TYR A 399 21.03 -5.61 -15.74
C TYR A 399 20.77 -6.57 -14.58
N THR A 400 19.72 -6.36 -13.77
CA THR A 400 19.49 -7.16 -12.56
C THR A 400 18.43 -8.25 -12.75
N THR A 401 17.34 -7.95 -13.47
CA THR A 401 16.15 -8.82 -13.63
C THR A 401 15.55 -8.74 -15.05
N PRO A 402 16.22 -9.29 -16.09
CA PRO A 402 15.84 -9.04 -17.49
C PRO A 402 14.38 -9.41 -17.82
N GLN A 403 13.81 -10.39 -17.13
CA GLN A 403 12.41 -10.78 -17.32
C GLN A 403 11.42 -9.67 -16.92
N VAL A 404 11.72 -8.87 -15.88
CA VAL A 404 10.90 -7.72 -15.49
C VAL A 404 11.00 -6.62 -16.55
N ALA A 405 12.22 -6.29 -17.01
CA ALA A 405 12.42 -5.33 -18.10
C ALA A 405 11.64 -5.74 -19.37
N ARG A 406 11.71 -7.01 -19.75
CA ARG A 406 10.94 -7.57 -20.87
C ARG A 406 9.43 -7.40 -20.69
N ASN A 407 8.91 -7.64 -19.48
CA ASN A 407 7.48 -7.49 -19.19
C ASN A 407 7.01 -6.04 -19.34
N LEU A 408 7.79 -5.07 -18.83
CA LEU A 408 7.50 -3.64 -18.93
C LEU A 408 7.49 -3.17 -20.40
N LEU A 409 8.51 -3.56 -21.18
CA LEU A 409 8.56 -3.22 -22.61
C LEU A 409 7.46 -3.93 -23.42
N ARG A 410 7.10 -5.17 -23.05
CA ARG A 410 5.99 -5.89 -23.68
C ARG A 410 4.67 -5.17 -23.45
N PHE A 411 4.46 -4.56 -22.28
CA PHE A 411 3.28 -3.76 -22.01
C PHE A 411 3.19 -2.56 -22.97
N ARG A 412 4.29 -1.82 -23.22
CA ARG A 412 4.30 -0.78 -24.27
C ARG A 412 3.94 -1.31 -25.65
N ARG A 413 4.42 -2.50 -26.01
CA ARG A 413 4.02 -3.15 -27.28
C ARG A 413 2.51 -3.35 -27.38
N THR A 414 1.81 -3.65 -26.26
CA THR A 414 0.34 -3.79 -26.29
C THR A 414 -0.41 -2.48 -26.54
N MET A 415 0.25 -1.33 -26.34
CA MET A 415 -0.32 0.01 -26.58
C MET A 415 -0.05 0.53 -27.99
N LEU A 416 0.70 -0.19 -28.84
CA LEU A 416 1.04 0.27 -30.20
C LEU A 416 -0.18 0.71 -31.02
N PRO A 417 -1.31 -0.04 -31.05
CA PRO A 417 -2.49 0.41 -31.78
C PRO A 417 -3.03 1.77 -31.30
N ALA A 418 -3.02 2.01 -29.98
CA ALA A 418 -3.45 3.29 -29.42
C ALA A 418 -2.46 4.42 -29.74
N ALA A 419 -1.16 4.13 -29.73
CA ALA A 419 -0.11 5.08 -30.09
C ALA A 419 -0.13 5.46 -31.58
N GLU A 420 -0.43 4.50 -32.47
CA GLU A 420 -0.61 4.74 -33.90
C GLU A 420 -1.85 5.60 -34.17
N GLU A 421 -2.96 5.32 -33.49
CA GLU A 421 -4.15 6.16 -33.57
C GLU A 421 -3.87 7.58 -33.04
N ARG A 422 -3.10 7.69 -31.95
CA ARG A 422 -2.69 8.99 -31.42
C ARG A 422 -1.82 9.78 -32.40
N ALA A 423 -0.93 9.11 -33.13
CA ALA A 423 -0.14 9.74 -34.19
C ALA A 423 -1.05 10.25 -35.32
N ARG A 424 -2.03 9.45 -35.76
CA ARG A 424 -3.01 9.84 -36.77
C ARG A 424 -3.81 11.07 -36.37
N VAL A 425 -4.29 11.13 -35.12
CA VAL A 425 -5.00 12.29 -34.56
C VAL A 425 -4.15 13.56 -34.59
N LEU A 426 -2.82 13.45 -34.50
CA LEU A 426 -1.91 14.60 -34.56
C LEU A 426 -1.26 14.78 -35.95
N THR A 427 -1.81 14.15 -36.98
CA THR A 427 -1.31 14.19 -38.36
C THR A 427 0.17 13.80 -38.47
N GLN A 428 0.57 12.78 -37.71
CA GLN A 428 1.90 12.18 -37.73
C GLN A 428 1.86 10.75 -38.28
N HIS A 429 3.01 10.27 -38.77
CA HIS A 429 3.20 8.86 -39.13
C HIS A 429 3.83 8.06 -37.99
N GLY A 430 3.63 6.75 -37.97
CA GLY A 430 4.21 5.85 -36.97
C GLY A 430 3.40 5.81 -35.66
N ALA A 431 4.09 5.60 -34.54
CA ALA A 431 3.47 5.46 -33.22
C ALA A 431 3.89 6.61 -32.29
N LEU A 432 2.90 7.32 -31.74
CA LEU A 432 3.10 8.39 -30.78
C LEU A 432 2.58 7.97 -29.40
N PHE A 433 3.49 7.45 -28.58
CA PHE A 433 3.16 7.12 -27.20
C PHE A 433 2.80 8.38 -26.40
N PRO A 434 1.76 8.32 -25.54
CA PRO A 434 1.34 9.47 -24.75
C PRO A 434 2.37 9.82 -23.69
N TRP A 435 2.44 11.12 -23.36
CA TRP A 435 3.26 11.64 -22.25
C TRP A 435 2.93 10.98 -20.91
N ARG A 436 1.62 10.76 -20.64
CA ARG A 436 1.10 10.04 -19.48
C ARG A 436 -0.07 9.16 -19.90
N THR A 437 -0.13 7.91 -19.42
CA THR A 437 -1.26 6.99 -19.66
C THR A 437 -1.32 5.88 -18.61
N ILE A 438 -2.48 5.24 -18.44
CA ILE A 438 -2.62 3.96 -17.73
C ILE A 438 -2.95 2.83 -18.72
N ASN A 439 -3.65 3.11 -19.83
CA ASN A 439 -4.24 2.08 -20.69
C ASN A 439 -3.94 2.19 -22.19
N GLY A 440 -3.21 3.22 -22.64
CA GLY A 440 -2.85 3.43 -24.04
C GLY A 440 -2.72 4.90 -24.38
#